data_AF-A0A2X0I728-F1
#
_entry.id   AF-A0A2X0I728-F1
#
_cell.length_a   1.000
_cell.length_b   1.000
_cell.length_c   1.000
_cell.angle_alpha   90.00
_cell.angle_beta   90.00
_cell.angle_gamma   90.00
#
_symmetry.space_group_name_H-M   'P 1'
#
loop_
_entity.id
_entity.type
_entity.pdbx_description
1 polymer ?
#
loop_
_entity_poly.entity_id
_entity_poly.type
_entity_poly.pdbx_seq_one_letter_code
_entity_poly.pdbx_strand_id
1 'polypeptide(L)'
;MGRVARVARHVWRYICSAPGTYLWLLFLGLNTLALTRMPPRYRHWWLETHSTNLAELSHHPVKVLISSAFWTQTPSFFFWFVVFNIFLVPAERRLGTGRWLAVVALAHIGATLISEGTVRLLIDAGLDSRSEVFVLDIGVSYGVAGGVGVLVWLVAKPWRWWYLGVTAVFFVLLLASGTDYTNLGHLCAYLIGLACKPLTRGRVNRGIDPGKVFQQVRQRVGKSQG
;
A
#
# COMPACT_ATOMS: atom_id res chain seq x y z
N MET A 1 -19.85 -33.00 -2.56
CA MET A 1 -18.89 -32.63 -1.48
C MET A 1 -17.44 -32.44 -1.94
N GLY A 2 -16.86 -33.27 -2.84
CA GLY A 2 -15.43 -33.18 -3.22
C GLY A 2 -14.97 -31.97 -4.06
N ARG A 3 -15.87 -31.21 -4.72
CA ARG A 3 -15.51 -29.94 -5.41
C ARG A 3 -15.38 -28.77 -4.42
N VAL A 4 -16.33 -28.63 -3.49
CA VAL A 4 -16.32 -27.59 -2.44
C VAL A 4 -15.07 -27.71 -1.56
N ALA A 5 -14.73 -28.91 -1.09
CA ALA A 5 -13.53 -29.14 -0.29
C ALA A 5 -12.22 -28.83 -1.07
N ARG A 6 -12.19 -29.05 -2.39
CA ARG A 6 -11.04 -28.67 -3.23
C ARG A 6 -10.92 -27.17 -3.40
N VAL A 7 -12.02 -26.47 -3.65
CA VAL A 7 -12.03 -25.01 -3.76
C VAL A 7 -11.61 -24.38 -2.43
N ALA A 8 -12.16 -24.83 -1.31
CA ALA A 8 -11.80 -24.34 0.02
C ALA A 8 -10.30 -24.51 0.31
N ARG A 9 -9.71 -25.67 -0.02
CA ARG A 9 -8.26 -25.89 0.13
C ARG A 9 -7.41 -24.98 -0.75
N HIS A 10 -7.87 -24.68 -1.97
CA HIS A 10 -7.16 -23.75 -2.86
C HIS A 10 -7.21 -22.32 -2.33
N VAL A 11 -8.37 -21.85 -1.89
CA VAL A 11 -8.54 -20.54 -1.27
C VAL A 11 -7.70 -20.42 -0.01
N TRP A 12 -7.73 -21.43 0.86
CA TRP A 12 -6.91 -21.46 2.07
C TRP A 12 -5.42 -21.36 1.77
N ARG A 13 -4.90 -22.17 0.85
CA ARG A 13 -3.50 -22.10 0.41
C ARG A 13 -3.14 -20.74 -0.19
N TYR A 14 -4.06 -20.13 -0.94
CA TYR A 14 -3.87 -18.81 -1.51
C TYR A 14 -3.75 -17.75 -0.42
N ILE A 15 -4.62 -17.77 0.60
CA ILE A 15 -4.57 -16.86 1.74
C ILE A 15 -3.29 -17.08 2.57
N CYS A 16 -3.00 -18.32 2.93
CA CYS A 16 -1.81 -18.66 3.74
C CYS A 16 -0.47 -18.35 3.06
N SER A 17 -0.46 -18.07 1.76
CA SER A 17 0.75 -17.67 1.04
C SER A 17 1.08 -16.17 1.12
N ALA A 18 0.18 -15.34 1.67
CA ALA A 18 0.39 -13.91 1.92
C ALA A 18 -0.29 -13.49 3.24
N PRO A 19 0.09 -14.11 4.38
CA PRO A 19 -0.63 -13.95 5.64
C PRO A 19 -0.64 -12.50 6.15
N GLY A 20 0.47 -11.75 5.99
CA GLY A 20 0.56 -10.37 6.44
C GLY A 20 -0.41 -9.46 5.69
N THR A 21 -0.50 -9.61 4.36
CA THR A 21 -1.40 -8.83 3.52
C THR A 21 -2.87 -9.13 3.85
N TYR A 22 -3.23 -10.39 4.08
CA TYR A 22 -4.62 -10.74 4.43
C TYR A 22 -5.00 -10.37 5.85
N LEU A 23 -4.07 -10.45 6.81
CA LEU A 23 -4.29 -9.92 8.16
C LEU A 23 -4.51 -8.41 8.11
N TRP A 24 -3.72 -7.70 7.30
CA TRP A 24 -3.90 -6.26 7.13
C TRP A 24 -5.26 -5.94 6.48
N LEU A 25 -5.64 -6.64 5.41
CA LEU A 25 -6.98 -6.52 4.81
C LEU A 25 -8.10 -6.83 5.81
N LEU A 26 -7.94 -7.83 6.66
CA LEU A 26 -8.93 -8.16 7.69
C LEU A 26 -9.13 -6.97 8.62
N PHE A 27 -8.06 -6.37 9.14
CA PHE A 27 -8.15 -5.16 9.96
C PHE A 27 -8.80 -4.00 9.21
N LEU A 28 -8.44 -3.76 7.94
CA LEU A 28 -9.08 -2.73 7.13
C LEU A 28 -10.57 -2.98 6.92
N GLY A 29 -10.99 -4.24 6.74
CA GLY A 29 -12.39 -4.63 6.60
C GLY A 29 -13.19 -4.39 7.88
N LEU A 30 -12.64 -4.80 9.03
CA LEU A 30 -13.25 -4.56 10.33
C LEU A 30 -13.38 -3.06 10.63
N ASN A 31 -12.33 -2.28 10.33
CA ASN A 31 -12.33 -0.84 10.54
C ASN A 31 -13.25 -0.12 9.55
N THR A 32 -13.34 -0.57 8.30
CA THR A 32 -14.33 -0.08 7.33
C THR A 32 -15.76 -0.28 7.85
N LEU A 33 -16.06 -1.46 8.41
CA LEU A 33 -17.36 -1.72 9.02
C LEU A 33 -17.61 -0.78 10.21
N ALA A 34 -16.63 -0.57 11.09
CA ALA A 34 -16.74 0.37 12.19
C ALA A 34 -17.01 1.82 11.68
N LEU A 35 -16.24 2.31 10.70
CA LEU A 35 -16.39 3.65 10.14
C LEU A 35 -17.77 3.87 9.51
N THR A 36 -18.32 2.88 8.80
CA THR A 36 -19.66 3.00 8.19
C THR A 36 -20.79 3.11 9.21
N ARG A 37 -20.57 2.63 10.44
CA ARG A 37 -21.52 2.74 11.56
C ARG A 37 -21.39 4.05 12.34
N MET A 38 -20.29 4.79 12.17
CA MET A 38 -20.05 6.05 12.87
C MET A 38 -20.79 7.23 12.21
N PRO A 39 -21.39 8.14 12.98
CA PRO A 39 -21.89 9.43 12.48
C PRO A 39 -20.76 10.22 11.78
N PRO A 40 -21.04 10.98 10.70
CA PRO A 40 -20.01 11.66 9.92
C PRO A 40 -19.07 12.57 10.73
N ARG A 41 -19.61 13.32 11.69
CA ARG A 41 -18.81 14.21 12.57
C ARG A 41 -17.87 13.44 13.48
N TYR A 42 -18.36 12.34 14.07
CA TYR A 42 -17.55 11.48 14.92
C TYR A 42 -16.47 10.76 14.09
N ARG A 43 -16.80 10.34 12.86
CA ARG A 43 -15.84 9.72 11.94
C ARG A 43 -14.67 10.65 11.62
N HIS A 44 -14.95 11.92 11.31
CA HIS A 44 -13.89 12.89 11.02
C HIS A 44 -12.95 13.06 12.21
N TRP A 45 -13.50 13.36 13.39
CA TRP A 45 -12.73 13.51 14.63
C TRP A 45 -11.93 12.25 14.98
N TRP A 46 -12.53 11.07 14.80
CA TRP A 46 -11.87 9.79 15.04
C TRP A 46 -10.68 9.57 14.10
N LEU A 47 -10.86 9.83 12.80
CA LEU A 47 -9.78 9.71 11.83
C LEU A 47 -8.67 10.73 12.08
N GLU A 48 -9.01 11.94 12.51
CA GLU A 48 -8.06 12.99 12.87
C GLU A 48 -7.16 12.57 14.04
N THR A 49 -7.71 11.94 15.08
CA THR A 49 -6.96 11.45 16.26
C THR A 49 -6.06 10.23 15.97
N HIS A 50 -6.25 9.59 14.81
CA HIS A 50 -5.48 8.44 14.36
C HIS A 50 -4.65 8.72 13.09
N SER A 51 -4.73 9.95 12.60
CA SER A 51 -4.00 10.49 11.46
C SER A 51 -2.55 10.72 11.82
N THR A 52 -1.64 10.61 10.85
CA THR A 52 -0.25 11.06 10.98
C THR A 52 -0.10 12.56 10.72
N ASN A 53 -1.16 13.35 10.92
CA ASN A 53 -1.09 14.82 10.82
C ASN A 53 -0.05 15.39 11.79
N LEU A 54 0.47 16.57 11.46
CA LEU A 54 1.55 17.18 12.20
C LEU A 54 1.23 17.37 13.69
N ALA A 55 -0.03 17.65 14.05
CA ALA A 55 -0.47 17.78 15.44
C ALA A 55 -0.25 16.47 16.22
N GLU A 56 -0.85 15.38 15.77
CA GLU A 56 -0.79 14.08 16.44
C GLU A 56 0.59 13.44 16.32
N LEU A 57 1.29 13.62 15.19
CA LEU A 57 2.64 13.11 15.01
C LEU A 57 3.63 13.76 15.99
N SER A 58 3.43 15.05 16.32
CA SER A 58 4.28 15.76 17.28
C SER A 58 4.04 15.33 18.73
N HIS A 59 2.80 14.97 19.10
CA HIS A 59 2.44 14.61 20.48
C HIS A 59 2.51 13.10 20.75
N HIS A 60 2.16 12.28 19.77
CA HIS A 60 1.95 10.84 19.90
C HIS A 60 2.58 10.03 18.73
N PRO A 61 3.87 10.25 18.40
CA PRO A 61 4.47 9.79 17.14
C PRO A 61 4.35 8.28 16.91
N VAL A 62 4.67 7.47 17.93
CA VAL A 62 4.63 6.01 17.80
C VAL A 62 3.19 5.51 17.64
N LYS A 63 2.24 6.08 18.39
CA LYS A 63 0.82 5.70 18.34
C LYS A 63 0.27 5.96 16.94
N VAL A 64 0.47 7.15 16.39
CA VAL A 64 -0.16 7.51 15.12
C VAL A 64 0.50 6.87 13.91
N LEU A 65 1.81 6.61 13.96
CA LEU A 65 2.49 5.80 12.95
C LEU A 65 1.93 4.38 12.91
N ILE A 66 1.59 3.78 14.06
CA ILE A 66 0.99 2.45 14.09
C ILE A 66 -0.49 2.52 13.69
N SER A 67 -1.27 3.42 14.29
CA SER A 67 -2.72 3.42 14.11
C SER A 67 -3.15 3.83 12.71
N SER A 68 -2.50 4.83 12.10
CA SER A 68 -2.83 5.31 10.74
C SER A 68 -2.71 4.21 9.69
N ALA A 69 -1.84 3.22 9.93
CA ALA A 69 -1.70 2.06 9.05
C ALA A 69 -2.94 1.14 9.06
N PHE A 70 -3.93 1.35 9.93
CA PHE A 70 -5.14 0.51 9.99
C PHE A 70 -6.43 1.24 9.61
N TRP A 71 -6.39 2.53 9.31
CA TRP A 71 -7.57 3.31 8.94
C TRP A 71 -7.54 3.70 7.47
N THR A 72 -8.69 4.07 6.92
CA THR A 72 -8.79 4.63 5.55
C THR A 72 -9.77 5.79 5.59
N GLN A 73 -9.45 6.88 4.89
CA GLN A 73 -10.29 8.09 4.92
C GLN A 73 -11.65 7.81 4.29
N THR A 74 -11.64 7.10 3.15
CA THR A 74 -12.84 6.65 2.47
C THR A 74 -13.05 5.15 2.75
N PRO A 75 -14.18 4.76 3.40
CA PRO A 75 -14.44 3.39 3.79
C PRO A 75 -14.84 2.54 2.56
N SER A 76 -13.86 2.11 1.77
CA SER A 76 -14.05 1.28 0.58
C SER A 76 -13.23 0.00 0.66
N PHE A 77 -13.78 -1.02 1.32
CA PHE A 77 -13.10 -2.32 1.44
C PHE A 77 -12.83 -2.96 0.07
N PHE A 78 -13.79 -2.87 -0.87
CA PHE A 78 -13.64 -3.46 -2.19
C PHE A 78 -12.44 -2.87 -2.96
N PHE A 79 -12.28 -1.55 -2.91
CA PHE A 79 -11.13 -0.88 -3.53
C PHE A 79 -9.80 -1.40 -2.95
N TRP A 80 -9.66 -1.40 -1.63
CA TRP A 80 -8.45 -1.86 -0.97
C TRP A 80 -8.19 -3.35 -1.19
N PHE A 81 -9.24 -4.17 -1.20
CA PHE A 81 -9.13 -5.59 -1.53
C PHE A 81 -8.51 -5.80 -2.91
N VAL A 82 -8.97 -5.08 -3.93
CA VAL A 82 -8.43 -5.15 -5.29
C VAL A 82 -6.97 -4.70 -5.32
N VAL A 83 -6.67 -3.53 -4.77
CA VAL A 83 -5.31 -2.95 -4.73
C VAL A 83 -4.32 -3.89 -4.03
N PHE A 84 -4.68 -4.42 -2.86
CA PHE A 84 -3.82 -5.32 -2.10
C PHE A 84 -3.57 -6.63 -2.86
N ASN A 85 -4.59 -7.19 -3.52
CA ASN A 85 -4.41 -8.42 -4.30
C ASN A 85 -3.52 -8.20 -5.54
N ILE A 86 -3.59 -7.01 -6.17
CA ILE A 86 -2.77 -6.69 -7.33
C ILE A 86 -1.31 -6.43 -6.96
N PHE A 87 -1.05 -5.72 -5.85
CA PHE A 87 0.30 -5.24 -5.52
C PHE A 87 0.93 -5.92 -4.31
N LEU A 88 0.25 -5.95 -3.17
CA LEU A 88 0.84 -6.40 -1.91
C LEU A 88 0.91 -7.92 -1.78
N VAL A 89 -0.12 -8.64 -2.21
CA VAL A 89 -0.12 -10.11 -2.24
C VAL A 89 1.05 -10.67 -3.06
N PRO A 90 1.30 -10.25 -4.31
CA PRO A 90 2.47 -10.72 -5.06
C PRO A 90 3.79 -10.24 -4.43
N ALA A 91 3.86 -9.02 -3.90
CA ALA A 91 5.06 -8.54 -3.22
C ALA A 91 5.41 -9.43 -2.02
N GLU A 92 4.45 -9.70 -1.13
CA GLU A 92 4.63 -10.54 0.05
C GLU A 92 5.05 -11.97 -0.32
N ARG A 93 4.37 -12.58 -1.29
CA ARG A 93 4.69 -13.94 -1.76
C ARG A 93 6.13 -14.08 -2.24
N ARG A 94 6.68 -13.04 -2.84
CA ARG A 94 8.04 -13.07 -3.40
C ARG A 94 9.10 -12.69 -2.38
N LEU A 95 8.82 -11.72 -1.52
CA LEU A 95 9.78 -11.25 -0.50
C LEU A 95 9.80 -12.16 0.75
N GLY A 96 8.66 -12.79 1.05
CA GLY A 96 8.32 -13.31 2.36
C GLY A 96 7.80 -12.19 3.27
N THR A 97 6.93 -12.56 4.23
CA THR A 97 6.21 -11.63 5.11
C THR A 97 7.13 -10.66 5.84
N GLY A 98 8.26 -11.11 6.40
CA GLY A 98 9.16 -10.22 7.16
C GLY A 98 9.79 -9.11 6.32
N ARG A 99 10.28 -9.43 5.10
CA ARG A 99 10.87 -8.43 4.20
C ARG A 99 9.83 -7.50 3.61
N TRP A 100 8.66 -8.04 3.27
CA TRP A 100 7.51 -7.25 2.84
C TRP A 100 7.09 -6.24 3.92
N LEU A 101 6.98 -6.69 5.17
CA LEU A 101 6.64 -5.83 6.29
C LEU A 101 7.68 -4.72 6.49
N ALA A 102 8.97 -5.05 6.37
CA ALA A 102 10.04 -4.06 6.43
C ALA A 102 9.90 -2.98 5.33
N VAL A 103 9.58 -3.36 4.10
CA VAL A 103 9.34 -2.39 3.01
C VAL A 103 8.15 -1.49 3.31
N VAL A 104 7.02 -2.09 3.69
CA VAL A 104 5.79 -1.36 3.99
C VAL A 104 6.02 -0.39 5.14
N ALA A 105 6.69 -0.82 6.21
CA ALA A 105 7.00 0.00 7.38
C ALA A 105 7.97 1.14 7.04
N LEU A 106 9.05 0.86 6.29
CA LEU A 106 10.01 1.88 5.86
C LEU A 106 9.35 2.93 4.97
N ALA A 107 8.54 2.50 4.01
CA ALA A 107 7.82 3.42 3.12
C ALA A 107 6.80 4.26 3.87
N HIS A 108 6.02 3.65 4.76
CA HIS A 108 5.06 4.33 5.61
C HIS A 108 5.72 5.39 6.50
N ILE A 109 6.66 4.97 7.35
CA ILE A 109 7.32 5.87 8.31
C ILE A 109 8.12 6.95 7.57
N GLY A 110 8.92 6.55 6.57
CA GLY A 110 9.76 7.48 5.84
C GLY A 110 8.97 8.51 5.05
N ALA A 111 7.87 8.11 4.40
CA ALA A 111 7.02 9.06 3.68
C ALA A 111 6.33 10.04 4.63
N THR A 112 5.75 9.55 5.73
CA THR A 112 5.14 10.41 6.76
C THR A 112 6.12 11.43 7.31
N LEU A 113 7.35 11.02 7.63
CA LEU A 113 8.35 11.95 8.17
C LEU A 113 8.77 13.00 7.14
N ILE A 114 8.83 12.65 5.85
CA ILE A 114 9.18 13.59 4.78
C ILE A 114 8.02 14.54 4.48
N SER A 115 6.79 14.05 4.34
CA SER A 115 5.61 14.89 4.05
C SER A 115 5.35 15.87 5.19
N GLU A 116 5.22 15.38 6.42
CA GLU A 116 4.92 16.21 7.60
C GLU A 116 6.11 17.11 7.98
N GLY A 117 7.34 16.63 7.77
CA GLY A 117 8.53 17.47 7.91
C GLY A 117 8.52 18.65 6.94
N THR A 118 8.04 18.44 5.71
CA THR A 118 7.90 19.51 4.71
C THR A 118 6.83 20.52 5.13
N VAL A 119 5.66 20.04 5.57
CA VAL A 119 4.59 20.90 6.14
C VAL A 119 5.16 21.78 7.26
N ARG A 120 5.87 21.16 8.21
CA ARG A 120 6.45 21.88 9.35
C ARG A 120 7.41 22.98 8.92
N LEU A 121 8.33 22.67 8.00
CA LEU A 121 9.31 23.62 7.49
C LEU A 121 8.66 24.81 6.79
N LEU A 122 7.61 24.57 5.99
CA LEU A 122 6.91 25.64 5.27
C LEU A 122 6.08 26.53 6.19
N ILE A 123 5.44 25.96 7.21
CA ILE A 123 4.77 26.74 8.27
C ILE A 123 5.79 27.59 9.04
N ASP A 124 6.91 27.01 9.46
CA ASP A 124 7.95 27.71 10.22
C ASP A 124 8.60 28.84 9.37
N ALA A 125 8.69 28.66 8.05
CA ALA A 125 9.14 29.68 7.10
C ALA A 125 8.08 30.74 6.75
N GLY A 126 6.85 30.62 7.26
CA GLY A 126 5.73 31.52 6.94
C GLY A 126 5.21 31.40 5.51
N LEU A 127 5.49 30.27 4.85
CA LEU A 127 5.10 29.98 3.46
C LEU A 127 3.80 29.17 3.36
N ASP A 128 3.26 28.70 4.49
CA ASP A 128 2.00 27.95 4.52
C ASP A 128 1.15 28.26 5.76
N SER A 129 -0.13 27.87 5.71
CA SER A 129 -1.11 28.09 6.77
C SER A 129 -0.91 27.13 7.94
N ARG A 130 -1.13 27.64 9.16
CA ARG A 130 -1.17 26.80 10.38
C ARG A 130 -2.33 25.78 10.38
N SER A 131 -3.31 25.91 9.49
CA SER A 131 -4.39 24.91 9.36
C SER A 131 -3.89 23.58 8.80
N GLU A 132 -2.79 23.56 8.05
CA GLU A 132 -2.21 22.33 7.47
C GLU A 132 -1.80 21.30 8.53
N VAL A 133 -1.59 21.76 9.76
CA VAL A 133 -1.23 20.92 10.92
C VAL A 133 -2.27 19.84 11.25
N PHE A 134 -3.52 20.02 10.80
CA PHE A 134 -4.64 19.12 11.08
C PHE A 134 -5.11 18.31 9.85
N VAL A 135 -4.48 18.50 8.68
CA VAL A 135 -4.88 17.79 7.45
C VAL A 135 -4.69 16.29 7.63
N LEU A 136 -5.71 15.51 7.24
CA LEU A 136 -5.69 14.06 7.41
C LEU A 136 -4.61 13.41 6.53
N ASP A 137 -3.71 12.66 7.16
CA ASP A 137 -2.74 11.79 6.52
C ASP A 137 -2.87 10.37 7.09
N ILE A 138 -3.13 9.41 6.22
CA ILE A 138 -3.41 8.02 6.60
C ILE A 138 -2.52 7.09 5.80
N GLY A 139 -1.56 6.48 6.49
CA GLY A 139 -0.45 5.85 5.79
C GLY A 139 -0.65 4.42 5.27
N VAL A 140 -1.89 3.89 5.26
CA VAL A 140 -2.21 2.70 4.42
C VAL A 140 -1.75 2.91 2.99
N SER A 141 -2.01 4.11 2.46
CA SER A 141 -1.68 4.47 1.09
C SER A 141 -0.17 4.55 0.84
N TYR A 142 0.63 4.99 1.82
CA TYR A 142 2.11 5.01 1.74
C TYR A 142 2.70 3.60 1.77
N GLY A 143 2.21 2.73 2.66
CA GLY A 143 2.63 1.34 2.69
C GLY A 143 2.35 0.61 1.36
N VAL A 144 1.20 0.90 0.74
CA VAL A 144 0.86 0.41 -0.61
C VAL A 144 1.80 0.98 -1.67
N ALA A 145 2.05 2.30 -1.67
CA ALA A 145 2.96 2.93 -2.62
C ALA A 145 4.40 2.37 -2.54
N GLY A 146 4.90 2.10 -1.34
CA GLY A 146 6.16 1.39 -1.12
C GLY A 146 6.14 -0.05 -1.66
N GLY A 147 5.03 -0.76 -1.46
CA GLY A 147 4.79 -2.08 -2.05
C GLY A 147 4.83 -2.06 -3.59
N VAL A 148 4.21 -1.06 -4.22
CA VAL A 148 4.26 -0.82 -5.67
C VAL A 148 5.71 -0.57 -6.12
N GLY A 149 6.45 0.26 -5.39
CA GLY A 149 7.86 0.56 -5.67
C GLY A 149 8.75 -0.69 -5.65
N VAL A 150 8.69 -1.50 -4.58
CA VAL A 150 9.54 -2.70 -4.48
C VAL A 150 9.17 -3.78 -5.51
N LEU A 151 7.90 -3.82 -5.92
CA LEU A 151 7.41 -4.81 -6.88
C LEU A 151 8.11 -4.70 -8.23
N VAL A 152 8.64 -3.53 -8.61
CA VAL A 152 9.48 -3.32 -9.80
C VAL A 152 10.59 -4.36 -9.89
N TRP A 153 11.28 -4.63 -8.79
CA TRP A 153 12.41 -5.56 -8.77
C TRP A 153 12.00 -7.04 -8.80
N LEU A 154 10.72 -7.31 -8.60
CA LEU A 154 10.12 -8.65 -8.62
C LEU A 154 9.48 -8.99 -9.97
N VAL A 155 9.24 -8.00 -10.84
CA VAL A 155 8.81 -8.21 -12.22
C VAL A 155 10.00 -8.68 -13.08
N ALA A 156 9.76 -9.65 -13.97
CA ALA A 156 10.76 -10.17 -14.89
C ALA A 156 11.10 -9.17 -16.02
N LYS A 157 12.31 -9.26 -16.57
CA LYS A 157 12.65 -8.51 -17.79
C LYS A 157 11.93 -9.13 -19.00
N PRO A 158 11.51 -8.34 -20.01
CA PRO A 158 11.65 -6.87 -20.10
C PRO A 158 10.54 -6.08 -19.37
N TRP A 159 9.44 -6.73 -18.98
CA TRP A 159 8.24 -6.11 -18.36
C TRP A 159 8.52 -5.21 -17.16
N ARG A 160 9.62 -5.46 -16.45
CA ARG A 160 10.11 -4.61 -15.35
C ARG A 160 10.17 -3.13 -15.73
N TRP A 161 10.71 -2.81 -16.90
CA TRP A 161 10.94 -1.42 -17.28
C TRP A 161 9.65 -0.72 -17.70
N TRP A 162 8.73 -1.46 -18.34
CA TRP A 162 7.38 -0.98 -18.57
C TRP A 162 6.65 -0.69 -17.27
N TYR A 163 6.70 -1.63 -16.32
CA TYR A 163 6.09 -1.46 -15.01
C TYR A 163 6.67 -0.24 -14.28
N LEU A 164 8.00 -0.12 -14.22
CA LEU A 164 8.68 1.04 -13.63
C LEU A 164 8.24 2.36 -14.28
N GLY A 165 8.20 2.41 -15.62
CA GLY A 165 7.81 3.62 -16.36
C GLY A 165 6.38 4.03 -16.04
N VAL A 166 5.44 3.08 -16.10
CA VAL A 166 4.02 3.35 -15.81
C VAL A 166 3.81 3.80 -14.37
N THR A 167 4.39 3.12 -13.39
CA THR A 167 4.21 3.50 -11.97
C THR A 167 4.93 4.80 -11.63
N ALA A 168 6.12 5.06 -12.20
CA ALA A 168 6.81 6.33 -12.00
C ALA A 168 6.01 7.51 -12.58
N VAL A 169 5.50 7.38 -13.81
CA VAL A 169 4.65 8.40 -14.43
C VAL A 169 3.39 8.63 -13.58
N PHE A 170 2.76 7.56 -13.08
CA PHE A 170 1.59 7.69 -12.20
C PHE A 170 1.88 8.54 -10.96
N PHE A 171 2.94 8.25 -10.21
CA PHE A 171 3.25 9.01 -8.98
C PHE A 171 3.73 10.44 -9.26
N VAL A 172 4.41 10.68 -10.38
CA VAL A 172 4.79 12.04 -10.80
C VAL A 172 3.55 12.84 -11.19
N LEU A 173 2.62 12.25 -11.96
CA LEU A 173 1.36 12.92 -12.31
C LEU A 173 0.46 13.14 -11.10
N LEU A 174 0.44 12.19 -10.15
CA LEU A 174 -0.27 12.35 -8.89
C LEU A 174 0.25 13.57 -8.11
N LEU A 175 1.58 13.68 -7.96
CA LEU A 175 2.21 14.86 -7.37
C LEU A 175 1.91 16.15 -8.15
N ALA A 176 1.89 16.11 -9.48
CA ALA A 176 1.57 17.28 -10.29
C ALA A 176 0.08 17.69 -10.24
N SER A 177 -0.81 16.77 -9.83
CA SER A 177 -2.26 16.99 -9.86
C SER A 177 -2.82 17.74 -8.64
N GLY A 178 -2.04 17.84 -7.57
CA GLY A 178 -2.47 18.50 -6.34
C GLY A 178 -1.30 19.09 -5.57
N THR A 179 -1.58 20.11 -4.77
CA THR A 179 -0.58 20.78 -3.92
C THR A 179 -0.54 20.21 -2.50
N ASP A 180 -1.24 19.11 -2.24
CA ASP A 180 -1.22 18.47 -0.92
C ASP A 180 0.09 17.70 -0.69
N TYR A 181 0.52 17.68 0.58
CA TYR A 181 1.72 16.99 1.02
C TYR A 181 1.56 15.47 1.02
N THR A 182 0.32 14.99 0.96
CA THR A 182 0.00 13.56 0.85
C THR A 182 0.54 12.99 -0.46
N ASN A 183 0.38 13.70 -1.59
CA ASN A 183 0.92 13.27 -2.88
C ASN A 183 2.46 13.25 -2.89
N LEU A 184 3.10 14.19 -2.17
CA LEU A 184 4.55 14.14 -1.93
C LEU A 184 4.91 12.87 -1.14
N GLY A 185 4.16 12.58 -0.08
CA GLY A 185 4.28 11.34 0.70
C GLY A 185 4.15 10.09 -0.18
N HIS A 186 3.18 10.02 -1.10
CA HIS A 186 3.03 8.90 -2.03
C HIS A 186 4.25 8.71 -2.93
N LEU A 187 4.78 9.79 -3.51
CA LEU A 187 5.99 9.71 -4.33
C LEU A 187 7.19 9.26 -3.50
N CYS A 188 7.39 9.82 -2.30
CA CYS A 188 8.46 9.43 -1.39
C CYS A 188 8.34 7.96 -0.98
N ALA A 189 7.15 7.49 -0.62
CA ALA A 189 6.88 6.09 -0.29
C ALA A 189 7.25 5.16 -1.45
N TYR A 190 6.84 5.50 -2.67
CA TYR A 190 7.18 4.76 -3.88
C TYR A 190 8.70 4.69 -4.11
N LEU A 191 9.40 5.83 -3.96
CA LEU A 191 10.86 5.90 -4.10
C LEU A 191 11.59 5.10 -3.01
N ILE A 192 11.09 5.11 -1.77
CA ILE A 192 11.62 4.26 -0.68
C ILE A 192 11.43 2.78 -1.02
N GLY A 193 10.26 2.40 -1.56
CA GLY A 193 10.00 1.05 -2.07
C GLY A 193 10.99 0.65 -3.17
N LEU A 194 11.29 1.54 -4.11
CA LEU A 194 12.32 1.34 -5.13
C LEU A 194 13.72 1.17 -4.52
N ALA A 195 14.06 1.99 -3.52
CA ALA A 195 15.34 1.92 -2.80
C ALA A 195 15.51 0.61 -2.02
N CYS A 196 14.41 -0.07 -1.67
CA CYS A 196 14.40 -1.39 -1.03
C CYS A 196 14.84 -2.57 -1.94
N LYS A 197 15.41 -2.30 -3.12
CA LYS A 197 16.04 -3.31 -4.00
C LYS A 197 16.95 -4.33 -3.26
N PRO A 198 17.76 -3.97 -2.26
CA PRO A 198 18.57 -4.94 -1.53
C PRO A 198 17.74 -6.06 -0.87
N LEU A 199 16.51 -5.75 -0.43
CA LEU A 199 15.59 -6.72 0.18
C LEU A 199 15.03 -7.73 -0.84
N THR A 200 15.21 -7.51 -2.14
CA THR A 200 14.73 -8.42 -3.18
C THR A 200 15.80 -9.42 -3.65
N ARG A 201 17.05 -9.31 -3.15
CA ARG A 201 18.16 -10.20 -3.51
C ARG A 201 17.83 -11.66 -3.17
N GLY A 202 18.21 -12.58 -4.05
CA GLY A 202 17.91 -14.02 -3.90
C GLY A 202 16.46 -14.43 -4.22
N ARG A 203 15.57 -13.49 -4.54
CA ARG A 203 14.15 -13.75 -4.90
C ARG A 203 13.82 -13.48 -6.37
N VAL A 204 14.81 -13.02 -7.15
CA VAL A 204 14.65 -12.60 -8.55
C VAL A 204 14.68 -13.78 -9.55
N ASN A 205 15.11 -14.97 -9.13
CA ASN A 205 15.35 -16.13 -10.02
C ASN A 205 14.11 -16.62 -10.80
N ARG A 206 12.90 -16.15 -10.47
CA ARG A 206 11.69 -16.33 -11.29
C ARG A 206 10.79 -15.11 -11.20
N GLY A 207 11.21 -13.95 -11.70
CA GLY A 207 10.38 -12.73 -11.72
C GLY A 207 8.95 -12.96 -12.24
N ILE A 208 7.99 -12.12 -11.86
CA ILE A 208 6.63 -12.18 -12.39
C ILE A 208 6.71 -11.88 -13.89
N ASP A 209 6.34 -12.85 -14.72
CA ASP A 209 6.37 -12.76 -16.18
C ASP A 209 4.93 -12.77 -16.72
N PRO A 210 4.36 -11.58 -17.03
CA PRO A 210 3.02 -11.46 -17.58
C PRO A 210 2.78 -12.33 -18.82
N GLY A 211 3.80 -12.51 -19.67
CA GLY A 211 3.69 -13.32 -20.90
C GLY A 211 3.44 -14.79 -20.60
N LYS A 212 4.16 -15.36 -19.61
CA LYS A 212 3.96 -16.74 -19.16
C LYS A 212 2.61 -16.93 -18.47
N VAL A 213 2.16 -15.95 -17.68
CA VAL A 213 0.83 -15.98 -17.04
C VAL A 213 -0.27 -16.03 -18.11
N PHE A 214 -0.18 -15.19 -19.12
CA PHE A 214 -1.17 -15.15 -20.21
C PHE A 214 -1.22 -16.47 -21.00
N GLN A 215 -0.06 -17.06 -21.32
CA GLN A 215 0.01 -18.36 -22.00
C GLN A 215 -0.63 -19.48 -21.17
N GLN A 216 -0.38 -19.53 -19.86
CA GLN A 216 -0.97 -20.54 -18.97
C GLN A 216 -2.49 -20.41 -18.86
N VAL A 217 -3.01 -19.19 -18.78
CA VAL A 217 -4.47 -18.94 -18.76
C VAL A 217 -5.09 -19.39 -20.08
N ARG A 218 -4.50 -19.01 -21.23
CA ARG A 218 -4.98 -19.40 -22.56
C ARG A 218 -5.02 -20.92 -22.74
N GLN A 219 -3.99 -21.64 -22.30
CA GLN A 219 -3.95 -23.11 -22.39
C GLN A 219 -5.02 -23.80 -21.53
N ARG A 220 -5.36 -23.24 -20.36
CA ARG A 220 -6.40 -23.81 -19.48
C ARG A 220 -7.81 -23.59 -20.03
N VAL A 221 -8.08 -22.42 -20.63
CA VAL A 221 -9.36 -22.13 -21.27
C VAL A 221 -9.56 -23.01 -22.51
N GLY A 222 -8.51 -23.18 -23.33
CA GLY A 222 -8.57 -24.06 -24.50
C GLY A 222 -8.81 -25.54 -24.17
N LYS A 223 -8.27 -26.04 -23.04
CA LYS A 223 -8.50 -27.42 -22.57
C LYS A 223 -9.89 -27.66 -21.96
N SER A 224 -10.67 -26.62 -21.69
CA SER A 224 -12.02 -26.74 -21.13
C SER A 224 -13.11 -26.76 -22.21
N GLN A 225 -12.73 -26.52 -23.47
CA GLN A 225 -13.65 -26.42 -24.61
C GLN A 225 -13.51 -27.58 -25.63
N GLY A 226 -12.64 -28.56 -25.36
CA GLY A 226 -12.51 -29.80 -26.12
C GLY A 226 -12.63 -31.00 -25.19
#